data_AF-A0A965ELY5-F1
#
_entry.id   AF-A0A965ELY5-F1
#
_cell.length_a   1.000
_cell.length_b   1.000
_cell.length_c   1.000
_cell.angle_alpha   90.00
_cell.angle_beta   90.00
_cell.angle_gamma   90.00
#
_symmetry.space_group_name_H-M   'P 1'
#
loop_
_entity.id
_entity.type
_entity.pdbx_description
1 polymer ?
#
loop_
_entity_poly.entity_id
_entity_poly.type
_entity_poly.pdbx_seq_one_letter_code
_entity_poly.pdbx_strand_id
1 'polypeptide(L)' 'MPELDLKPTAEMAANAARGLELREKHGKGGTAVGVARARDIKNRANLSPSTVKRMHSFFSRHEGN' A
#
# COMPACT_ATOMS: atom_id res chain seq x y z
N MET A 1 24.99 3.88 4.41
CA MET A 1 23.56 4.19 4.20
C MET A 1 22.83 3.62 5.41
N PRO A 2 22.11 4.40 6.22
CA PRO A 2 21.32 3.83 7.31
C PRO A 2 20.31 2.84 6.74
N GLU A 3 20.06 1.75 7.45
CA GLU A 3 19.03 0.78 7.11
C GLU A 3 17.67 1.49 7.19
N LEU A 4 17.07 1.81 6.05
CA LEU A 4 15.73 2.35 6.02
C LEU A 4 14.76 1.24 6.42
N ASP A 5 14.02 1.45 7.51
CA ASP A 5 12.87 0.60 7.83
C ASP A 5 11.77 0.87 6.81
N LEU A 6 11.58 -0.07 5.90
CA LEU A 6 10.56 -0.04 4.85
C LEU A 6 9.43 -1.02 5.13
N LYS A 7 9.35 -1.50 6.38
CA LYS A 7 8.26 -2.35 6.83
C LYS A 7 7.01 -1.50 7.07
N PRO A 8 5.86 -1.88 6.49
CA PRO A 8 4.60 -1.20 6.76
C PRO A 8 4.27 -1.19 8.26
N THR A 9 3.72 -0.06 8.73
CA THR A 9 3.21 0.06 10.09
C THR A 9 1.96 -0.80 10.29
N ALA A 10 1.57 -1.03 11.56
CA ALA A 10 0.34 -1.74 11.88
C ALA A 10 -0.90 -1.04 11.30
N GLU A 11 -0.93 0.30 11.34
CA GLU A 11 -2.03 1.09 10.78
C GLU A 11 -2.13 0.95 9.26
N MET A 12 -0.99 0.98 8.55
CA MET A 12 -0.98 0.73 7.10
C MET A 12 -1.55 -0.66 6.77
N ALA A 13 -1.18 -1.69 7.54
CA ALA A 13 -1.68 -3.05 7.36
C ALA A 13 -3.20 -3.14 7.61
N ALA A 14 -3.71 -2.49 8.66
CA ALA A 14 -5.13 -2.42 8.96
C ALA A 14 -5.92 -1.70 7.85
N ASN A 15 -5.38 -0.59 7.33
CA ASN A 15 -5.99 0.15 6.21
C ASN A 15 -6.03 -0.69 4.93
N ALA A 16 -4.95 -1.40 4.62
CA ALA A 16 -4.88 -2.27 3.46
C ALA A 16 -5.85 -3.46 3.57
N ALA A 17 -5.99 -4.04 4.77
CA ALA A 17 -6.97 -5.10 5.03
C ALA A 17 -8.40 -4.61 4.77
N ARG A 18 -8.78 -3.45 5.34
CA ARG A 18 -10.10 -2.84 5.10
C ARG A 18 -10.34 -2.55 3.61
N GLY A 19 -9.34 -2.04 2.90
CA GLY A 19 -9.45 -1.79 1.46
C GLY A 19 -9.69 -3.05 0.63
N LEU A 20 -9.04 -4.17 1.00
CA LEU A 20 -9.26 -5.46 0.34
C LEU A 20 -10.64 -6.04 0.64
N GLU A 21 -11.12 -5.93 1.88
CA GLU A 21 -12.48 -6.35 2.27
C GLU A 21 -13.57 -5.55 1.54
N LEU A 22 -13.39 -4.23 1.42
CA LEU A 22 -14.32 -3.38 0.67
C LEU A 22 -14.34 -3.77 -0.82
N ARG A 23 -13.18 -4.07 -1.41
CA ARG A 23 -13.10 -4.55 -2.79
C ARG A 23 -13.83 -5.88 -2.95
N GLU A 24 -13.64 -6.81 -2.02
CA GLU A 24 -14.33 -8.11 -2.03
C GLU A 24 -15.85 -7.94 -1.94
N LYS A 25 -16.32 -7.08 -1.03
CA LYS A 25 -17.74 -6.78 -0.83
C LYS A 25 -18.40 -6.11 -2.04
N HIS A 26 -17.70 -5.16 -2.67
CA HIS A 26 -18.30 -4.31 -3.70
C HIS A 26 -17.88 -4.66 -5.14
N GLY A 27 -16.92 -5.57 -5.31
CA GLY A 27 -16.37 -5.95 -6.62
C GLY A 27 -15.65 -4.81 -7.36
N LYS A 28 -15.40 -3.68 -6.69
CA LYS A 28 -14.85 -2.45 -7.26
C LYS A 28 -13.78 -1.86 -6.34
N GLY A 29 -12.88 -1.05 -6.89
CA GLY A 29 -11.85 -0.33 -6.14
C GLY A 29 -10.43 -0.82 -6.40
N GLY A 30 -9.57 0.11 -6.80
CA GLY A 30 -8.15 -0.11 -7.06
C GLY A 30 -7.84 -0.89 -8.35
N THR A 31 -6.64 -0.64 -8.90
CA THR A 31 -6.09 -1.42 -10.02
C THR A 31 -5.52 -2.74 -9.52
N ALA A 32 -5.25 -3.70 -10.42
CA ALA A 32 -4.57 -4.96 -10.05
C ALA A 32 -3.24 -4.73 -9.30
N VAL A 33 -2.50 -3.69 -9.70
CA VAL A 33 -1.26 -3.26 -9.02
C VAL A 33 -1.54 -2.75 -7.61
N GLY A 34 -2.59 -1.93 -7.43
CA GLY A 34 -3.01 -1.45 -6.12
C GLY A 34 -3.43 -2.57 -5.16
N VAL A 35 -4.11 -3.60 -5.68
CA VAL A 35 -4.49 -4.78 -4.89
C VAL A 35 -3.28 -5.60 -4.46
N ALA A 36 -2.36 -5.86 -5.40
CA ALA A 36 -1.13 -6.57 -5.08
C ALA A 36 -0.35 -5.82 -3.99
N ARG A 37 -0.23 -4.49 -4.13
CA ARG A 37 0.39 -3.63 -3.12
C ARG A 37 -0.33 -3.69 -1.78
N ALA A 38 -1.66 -3.67 -1.75
CA ALA A 38 -2.44 -3.78 -0.52
C ALA A 38 -2.22 -5.14 0.17
N ARG A 39 -2.04 -6.24 -0.58
CA ARG A 39 -1.70 -7.55 0.00
C ARG A 39 -0.31 -7.55 0.64
N ASP A 40 0.69 -6.97 -0.03
CA ASP A 40 2.04 -6.83 0.54
C ASP A 40 2.00 -6.03 1.86
N ILE A 41 1.25 -4.91 1.86
CA ILE A 41 1.12 -4.02 3.01
C ILE A 41 0.37 -4.70 4.17
N LYS A 42 -0.74 -5.39 3.88
CA LYS A 42 -1.52 -6.16 4.88
C LYS A 42 -0.64 -7.18 5.60
N ASN A 43 0.24 -7.86 4.86
CA ASN A 43 1.13 -8.88 5.41
C ASN A 43 2.39 -8.29 6.08
N ARG A 44 2.54 -6.96 6.11
CA ARG A 44 3.73 -6.25 6.59
C ARG A 44 5.02 -6.79 5.97
N ALA A 45 4.95 -7.13 4.69
CA ALA A 45 6.12 -7.53 3.91
C ALA A 45 7.09 -6.35 3.79
N ASN A 46 8.39 -6.63 3.87
CA ASN A 46 9.39 -5.57 3.71
C ASN A 46 9.36 -5.05 2.26
N LEU A 47 9.21 -3.74 2.09
CA LEU A 47 9.11 -3.13 0.77
C LEU A 47 10.49 -2.70 0.26
N SER A 48 10.70 -2.76 -1.06
CA SER A 48 11.94 -2.23 -1.64
C SER A 48 11.95 -0.69 -1.61
N PRO A 49 13.12 -0.04 -1.51
CA PRO A 49 13.22 1.42 -1.58
C PRO A 49 12.58 2.01 -2.85
N SER A 50 12.76 1.32 -3.99
CA SER A 50 12.16 1.69 -5.27
C SER A 50 10.63 1.65 -5.25
N THR A 51 10.06 0.70 -4.51
CA THR A 51 8.61 0.58 -4.31
C THR A 51 8.08 1.75 -3.48
N VAL A 52 8.71 2.03 -2.35
CA VAL A 52 8.29 3.13 -1.46
C VAL A 52 8.40 4.47 -2.19
N LYS A 53 9.47 4.69 -2.97
CA LYS A 53 9.61 5.88 -3.82
C LYS A 53 8.47 6.01 -4.84
N ARG A 54 8.06 4.92 -5.50
CA ARG A 54 6.90 4.94 -6.43
C ARG A 54 5.59 5.24 -5.71
N MET A 55 5.37 4.67 -4.53
CA MET A 55 4.19 4.96 -3.70
C MET A 55 4.16 6.43 -3.32
N HIS A 56 5.26 6.97 -2.82
CA HIS A 56 5.39 8.39 -2.50
C HIS A 56 5.07 9.26 -3.73
N SER A 57 5.72 9.03 -4.87
CA SER A 57 5.45 9.78 -6.10
C SER A 57 4.01 9.64 -6.60
N PHE A 58 3.32 8.54 -6.31
CA PHE A 58 1.91 8.39 -6.61
C PHE A 58 1.07 9.27 -5.69
N PHE A 59 1.22 9.13 -4.37
CA PHE A 59 0.44 9.88 -3.40
C PHE A 59 0.67 11.39 -3.50
N SER A 60 1.90 11.87 -3.69
CA SER A 60 2.17 13.30 -3.88
C SER A 60 1.47 13.89 -5.10
N ARG A 61 1.20 13.10 -6.15
CA ARG A 61 0.44 13.57 -7.33
C ARG A 61 -1.07 13.58 -7.11
N HIS A 62 -1.56 12.87 -6.11
CA HIS A 62 -2.98 12.68 -5.81
C HIS A 62 -3.36 13.27 -4.44
N GLU A 63 -2.50 14.09 -3.84
CA GLU A 63 -2.72 14.68 -2.52
C GLU A 63 -3.91 15.67 -2.51
N GLY A 64 -4.26 16.23 -3.67
CA GLY A 64 -5.41 17.13 -3.84
C GLY A 64 -6.68 16.49 -4.40
N ASN A 65 -6.76 15.15 -4.47
CA ASN A 65 -7.93 14.41 -5.00
C ASN A 65 -8.88 13.94 -3.89
#